data_AF-A0A946AHL8-F1
#
_entry.id   AF-A0A946AHL8-F1
#
_cell.length_a   1.000
_cell.length_b   1.000
_cell.length_c   1.000
_cell.angle_alpha   90.00
_cell.angle_beta   90.00
_cell.angle_gamma   90.00
#
_symmetry.space_group_name_H-M   'P 1'
#
loop_
_entity.id
_entity.type
_entity.pdbx_description
1 polymer ?
#
loop_
_entity_poly.entity_id
_entity_poly.type
_entity_poly.pdbx_seq_one_letter_code
_entity_poly.pdbx_strand_id
1 'polypeptide(L)'
;MGVLIVLYCSFRYTSSGAVGLLTDKRTMVFATRGHSYQGIPLDTQTGFMRTVLAFLGTEDTQFVYAEGTTIGNESLDASIQGARLNRGLGTHHKETFMTHRTLVRTIQSVATSDGAGVKLRRSIGTSPAARLDPFLMLDEFGTDRAEDYIAGFPTHPHRGFETVTYMLDGHMRHEDHMGNVGELTEVGVQWMTAGHGVIHSEMPQQKEGRMRGFQLWINLPAAEKMKPAGYKDIPASEIPVANIDGGRVKVIAGSFGCEASEISGPIQGMTTAPVFFDAELDAGKTFETKLPATHSAFVYSYEGSVCIGEHSEQNELAAQSAGVLSPGDRVRITANAVPTRFVLLAGKPLNEPVVQHGPFVMNTREQIEQAILDYKNGTLVAA
;
A
#
# COMPACT_ATOMS: atom_id res chain seq x y z
N MET A 1 -29.54 -17.81 -9.41
CA MET A 1 -28.71 -18.71 -10.25
C MET A 1 -28.71 -18.13 -11.66
N GLY A 2 -27.59 -17.60 -12.13
CA GLY A 2 -27.44 -17.17 -13.52
C GLY A 2 -27.01 -18.35 -14.38
N VAL A 3 -27.65 -18.55 -15.53
CA VAL A 3 -27.25 -19.54 -16.52
C VAL A 3 -26.33 -18.84 -17.52
N LEU A 4 -25.07 -19.29 -17.61
CA LEU A 4 -24.13 -18.85 -18.64
C LEU A 4 -24.30 -19.76 -19.86
N ILE A 5 -24.88 -19.26 -20.94
CA ILE A 5 -24.97 -19.99 -22.21
C ILE A 5 -23.86 -19.46 -23.13
N VAL A 6 -22.78 -20.23 -23.27
CA VAL A 6 -21.74 -19.99 -24.29
C VAL A 6 -22.03 -20.92 -25.47
N LEU A 7 -22.65 -20.37 -26.53
CA LEU A 7 -22.85 -21.10 -27.78
C LEU A 7 -21.53 -21.10 -28.57
N TYR A 8 -20.85 -22.25 -28.58
CA TYR A 8 -19.76 -22.66 -29.48
C TYR A 8 -18.75 -21.55 -29.86
N CYS A 9 -17.75 -21.31 -28.99
CA CYS A 9 -16.46 -20.77 -29.41
C CYS A 9 -15.34 -21.59 -28.75
N SER A 10 -14.57 -22.32 -29.56
CA SER A 10 -13.36 -22.99 -29.13
C SER A 10 -12.20 -22.02 -29.32
N PHE A 11 -11.54 -21.59 -28.23
CA PHE A 11 -10.28 -20.85 -28.32
C PHE A 11 -9.10 -21.76 -27.99
N ARG A 12 -7.92 -21.46 -28.55
CA ARG A 12 -6.68 -22.19 -28.30
C ARG A 12 -5.49 -21.26 -28.32
N TYR A 13 -4.44 -21.63 -27.59
CA TYR A 13 -3.16 -20.95 -27.64
C TYR A 13 -2.25 -21.62 -28.68
N THR A 14 -1.66 -20.82 -29.55
CA THR A 14 -0.69 -21.24 -30.58
C THR A 14 0.65 -20.55 -30.35
N SER A 15 1.70 -20.98 -31.04
CA SER A 15 3.02 -20.32 -31.00
C SER A 15 2.98 -18.86 -31.48
N SER A 16 1.93 -18.45 -32.19
CA SER A 16 1.67 -17.09 -32.66
C SER A 16 0.69 -16.30 -31.78
N GLY A 17 0.26 -16.85 -30.64
CA GLY A 17 -0.70 -16.21 -29.73
C GLY A 17 -2.05 -16.93 -29.64
N ALA A 18 -2.99 -16.31 -28.92
CA ALA A 18 -4.33 -16.85 -28.71
C ALA A 18 -5.20 -16.71 -29.97
N VAL A 19 -5.89 -17.77 -30.36
CA VAL A 19 -6.76 -17.82 -31.54
C VAL A 19 -8.17 -18.23 -31.10
N GLY A 20 -9.18 -17.49 -31.57
CA GLY A 20 -10.59 -17.76 -31.25
C GLY A 20 -11.13 -17.08 -29.99
N LEU A 21 -10.40 -16.09 -29.45
CA LEU A 21 -10.88 -15.23 -28.36
C LEU A 21 -12.01 -14.31 -28.85
N LEU A 22 -12.84 -13.83 -27.93
CA LEU A 22 -14.02 -13.00 -28.20
C LEU A 22 -13.67 -11.49 -28.28
N THR A 23 -12.49 -11.14 -28.80
CA THR A 23 -11.91 -9.78 -28.73
C THR A 23 -12.78 -8.67 -29.32
N ASP A 24 -13.55 -8.98 -30.37
CA ASP A 24 -14.42 -8.01 -31.04
C ASP A 24 -15.89 -8.09 -30.58
N LYS A 25 -16.17 -8.78 -29.47
CA LYS A 25 -17.53 -9.00 -28.97
C LYS A 25 -17.77 -8.23 -27.69
N ARG A 26 -18.82 -7.40 -27.71
CA ARG A 26 -19.36 -6.80 -26.50
C ARG A 26 -20.10 -7.84 -25.67
N THR A 27 -19.75 -7.93 -24.40
CA THR A 27 -20.39 -8.83 -23.44
C THR A 27 -21.33 -8.07 -22.53
N MET A 28 -22.56 -8.55 -22.39
CA MET A 28 -23.53 -8.02 -21.45
C MET A 28 -23.85 -9.08 -20.40
N VAL A 29 -23.57 -8.78 -19.14
CA VAL A 29 -23.90 -9.65 -18.01
C VAL A 29 -25.12 -9.08 -17.31
N PHE A 30 -26.22 -9.82 -17.31
CA PHE A 30 -27.43 -9.44 -16.58
C PHE A 30 -27.45 -10.16 -15.23
N ALA A 31 -27.44 -9.39 -14.15
CA ALA A 31 -27.54 -9.90 -12.80
C ALA A 31 -28.84 -9.40 -12.18
N THR A 32 -29.76 -10.32 -11.89
CA THR A 32 -31.06 -10.01 -11.29
C THR A 32 -31.08 -10.43 -9.82
N ARG A 33 -31.69 -9.62 -8.95
CA ARG A 33 -31.93 -9.96 -7.53
C ARG A 33 -33.41 -9.87 -7.17
N GLY A 34 -33.91 -10.91 -6.52
CA GLY A 34 -35.25 -10.96 -5.95
C GLY A 34 -35.34 -10.27 -4.58
N HIS A 35 -36.59 -10.03 -4.13
CA HIS A 35 -36.94 -9.19 -2.98
C HIS A 35 -36.20 -9.52 -1.67
N SER A 36 -35.90 -10.79 -1.41
CA SER A 36 -35.21 -11.24 -0.19
C SER A 36 -33.73 -10.83 -0.10
N TYR A 37 -33.18 -10.21 -1.14
CA TYR A 37 -31.79 -9.74 -1.18
C TYR A 37 -31.65 -8.22 -1.32
N GLN A 38 -32.74 -7.48 -1.16
CA GLN A 38 -32.78 -6.02 -1.20
C GLN A 38 -31.97 -5.44 -0.02
N GLY A 39 -31.06 -4.50 -0.30
CA GLY A 39 -30.26 -3.82 0.74
C GLY A 39 -29.03 -4.60 1.25
N ILE A 40 -28.76 -5.80 0.74
CA ILE A 40 -27.51 -6.53 1.02
C ILE A 40 -26.45 -6.05 0.01
N PRO A 41 -25.21 -5.72 0.43
CA PRO A 41 -24.14 -5.32 -0.47
C PRO A 41 -24.02 -6.25 -1.66
N LEU A 42 -24.06 -5.66 -2.86
CA LEU A 42 -23.74 -6.36 -4.08
C LEU A 42 -22.23 -6.58 -4.07
N ASP A 43 -21.80 -7.84 -4.06
CA ASP A 43 -20.66 -8.34 -4.84
C ASP A 43 -19.72 -9.29 -4.07
N THR A 44 -19.64 -10.54 -4.54
CA THR A 44 -18.46 -11.40 -4.34
C THR A 44 -17.94 -11.97 -5.67
N GLN A 45 -18.53 -11.61 -6.82
CA GLN A 45 -18.29 -12.32 -8.08
C GLN A 45 -18.13 -11.43 -9.32
N THR A 46 -18.39 -10.13 -9.28
CA THR A 46 -18.23 -9.20 -10.41
C THR A 46 -16.76 -9.10 -10.78
N GLY A 47 -15.87 -8.90 -9.80
CA GLY A 47 -14.41 -8.92 -10.04
C GLY A 47 -13.93 -10.25 -10.62
N PHE A 48 -14.44 -11.36 -10.10
CA PHE A 48 -14.16 -12.71 -10.63
C PHE A 48 -14.67 -12.86 -12.08
N MET A 49 -15.91 -12.47 -12.36
CA MET A 49 -16.51 -12.55 -13.70
C MET A 49 -15.79 -11.66 -14.70
N ARG A 50 -15.37 -10.46 -14.29
CA ARG A 50 -14.52 -9.60 -15.14
C ARG A 50 -13.21 -10.28 -15.49
N THR A 51 -12.59 -10.95 -14.53
CA THR A 51 -11.34 -11.69 -14.76
C THR A 51 -11.55 -12.85 -15.74
N VAL A 52 -12.63 -13.62 -15.56
CA VAL A 52 -12.98 -14.73 -16.47
C VAL A 52 -13.29 -14.23 -17.88
N LEU A 53 -14.04 -13.14 -18.00
CA LEU A 53 -14.43 -12.56 -19.29
C LEU A 53 -13.25 -11.91 -20.03
N ALA A 54 -12.38 -11.22 -19.30
CA ALA A 54 -11.11 -10.71 -19.83
C ALA A 54 -10.20 -11.86 -20.32
N PHE A 55 -10.15 -12.98 -19.61
CA PHE A 55 -9.43 -14.18 -20.06
C PHE A 55 -10.00 -14.76 -21.37
N LEU A 56 -11.30 -14.62 -21.61
CA LEU A 56 -11.95 -15.00 -22.88
C LEU A 56 -11.79 -13.93 -23.98
N GLY A 57 -11.09 -12.83 -23.68
CA GLY A 57 -10.78 -11.74 -24.59
C GLY A 57 -11.82 -10.61 -24.62
N THR A 58 -12.82 -10.59 -23.73
CA THR A 58 -13.88 -9.56 -23.76
C THR A 58 -13.57 -8.39 -22.83
N GLU A 59 -12.88 -7.39 -23.37
CA GLU A 59 -12.54 -6.18 -22.62
C GLU A 59 -13.72 -5.20 -22.50
N ASP A 60 -14.67 -5.25 -23.44
CA ASP A 60 -15.94 -4.50 -23.40
C ASP A 60 -17.04 -5.34 -22.74
N THR A 61 -17.00 -5.40 -21.40
CA THR A 61 -18.01 -6.09 -20.58
C THR A 61 -18.84 -5.10 -19.75
N GLN A 62 -20.13 -5.02 -20.08
CA GLN A 62 -21.12 -4.26 -19.32
C GLN A 62 -21.91 -5.17 -18.38
N PHE A 63 -22.00 -4.78 -17.11
CA PHE A 63 -22.92 -5.41 -16.15
C PHE A 63 -24.20 -4.60 -16.08
N VAL A 64 -25.32 -5.29 -16.18
CA VAL A 64 -26.67 -4.73 -16.02
C VAL A 64 -27.27 -5.38 -14.80
N TYR A 65 -27.43 -4.58 -13.74
CA TYR A 65 -28.05 -5.02 -12.51
C TYR A 65 -29.53 -4.66 -12.54
N ALA A 66 -30.38 -5.65 -12.30
CA ALA A 66 -31.81 -5.46 -12.18
C ALA A 66 -32.24 -5.89 -10.77
N GLU A 67 -32.66 -4.92 -9.96
CA GLU A 67 -33.14 -5.16 -8.61
C GLU A 67 -34.66 -5.04 -8.57
N GLY A 68 -35.29 -6.00 -7.89
CA GLY A 68 -36.73 -6.00 -7.67
C GLY A 68 -37.49 -6.77 -8.75
N THR A 69 -38.38 -7.64 -8.31
CA THR A 69 -39.53 -8.08 -9.11
C THR A 69 -40.74 -8.06 -8.19
N THR A 70 -41.44 -6.94 -8.12
CA THR A 70 -42.88 -7.00 -7.81
C THR A 70 -43.55 -7.59 -9.05
N ILE A 71 -44.36 -8.64 -8.86
CA ILE A 71 -45.02 -9.34 -9.97
C ILE A 71 -46.21 -8.48 -10.45
N GLY A 72 -46.21 -8.07 -11.72
CA GLY A 72 -47.35 -7.39 -12.36
C GLY A 72 -47.03 -6.69 -13.69
N ASN A 73 -47.95 -6.71 -14.65
CA ASN A 73 -47.76 -6.14 -16.00
C ASN A 73 -47.43 -4.64 -16.00
N GLU A 74 -47.93 -3.88 -15.02
CA GLU A 74 -47.67 -2.43 -14.92
C GLU A 74 -46.21 -2.09 -14.56
N SER A 75 -45.50 -2.99 -13.86
CA SER A 75 -44.08 -2.78 -13.50
C SER A 75 -43.11 -3.12 -14.63
N LEU A 76 -43.54 -3.91 -15.62
CA LEU A 76 -42.76 -4.20 -16.83
C LEU A 76 -42.59 -2.94 -17.69
N ASP A 77 -43.68 -2.21 -17.90
CA ASP A 77 -43.67 -1.00 -18.73
C ASP A 77 -42.87 0.15 -18.08
N ALA A 78 -42.97 0.30 -16.75
CA ALA A 78 -42.18 1.27 -15.99
C ALA A 78 -40.67 0.98 -16.04
N SER A 79 -40.28 -0.29 -15.97
CA SER A 79 -38.87 -0.71 -16.06
C SER A 79 -38.30 -0.51 -17.45
N ILE A 80 -39.09 -0.78 -18.50
CA ILE A 80 -38.72 -0.52 -19.90
C ILE A 80 -38.59 0.99 -20.16
N GLN A 81 -39.45 1.83 -19.56
CA GLN A 81 -39.34 3.29 -19.64
C GLN A 81 -38.09 3.83 -18.93
N GLY A 82 -37.75 3.33 -17.74
CA GLY A 82 -36.53 3.71 -17.02
C GLY A 82 -35.25 3.36 -17.80
N ALA A 83 -35.22 2.18 -18.44
CA ALA A 83 -34.12 1.78 -19.31
C ALA A 83 -33.98 2.65 -20.58
N ARG A 84 -35.09 3.20 -21.09
CA ARG A 84 -35.11 4.11 -22.25
C ARG A 84 -34.69 5.54 -21.88
N LEU A 85 -35.03 6.02 -20.69
CA LEU A 85 -34.59 7.33 -20.15
C LEU A 85 -33.07 7.39 -19.98
N ASN A 86 -32.43 6.26 -19.65
CA ASN A 86 -30.96 6.14 -19.59
C ASN A 86 -30.25 6.10 -20.97
N ARG A 87 -30.97 6.25 -22.10
CA ARG A 87 -30.40 6.34 -23.46
C ARG A 87 -30.35 7.76 -24.04
N GLY A 88 -30.40 8.80 -23.20
CA GLY A 88 -30.21 10.19 -23.64
C GLY A 88 -28.74 10.52 -23.92
N LEU A 89 -28.37 10.53 -25.21
CA LEU A 89 -27.14 11.13 -25.72
C LEU A 89 -27.03 12.59 -25.30
N GLY A 90 -26.11 12.89 -24.39
CA GLY A 90 -25.65 14.23 -24.02
C GLY A 90 -24.13 14.20 -23.88
N THR A 91 -23.47 15.15 -24.53
CA THR A 91 -22.02 15.44 -24.55
C THR A 91 -21.18 14.76 -23.47
N HIS A 92 -20.14 14.04 -23.89
CA HIS A 92 -19.13 13.41 -23.03
C HIS A 92 -18.52 14.37 -22.01
N HIS A 93 -19.11 14.42 -20.81
CA HIS A 93 -18.34 14.61 -19.60
C HIS A 93 -18.14 13.22 -18.98
N LYS A 94 -16.88 12.78 -18.92
CA LYS A 94 -16.48 11.65 -18.07
C LYS A 94 -16.74 12.08 -16.62
N GLU A 95 -17.95 11.87 -16.12
CA GLU A 95 -18.16 11.82 -14.68
C GLU A 95 -17.37 10.62 -14.16
N THR A 96 -16.19 10.91 -13.64
CA THR A 96 -15.37 9.92 -12.95
C THR A 96 -16.00 9.77 -11.58
N PHE A 97 -16.73 8.67 -11.33
CA PHE A 97 -17.23 8.38 -9.99
C PHE A 97 -16.03 8.29 -9.05
N MET A 98 -15.91 9.26 -8.14
CA MET A 98 -14.89 9.23 -7.09
C MET A 98 -15.20 8.07 -6.14
N THR A 99 -14.17 7.32 -5.75
CA THR A 99 -14.28 6.12 -4.92
C THR A 99 -13.45 6.31 -3.66
N HIS A 100 -14.12 6.47 -2.53
CA HIS A 100 -13.47 6.60 -1.24
C HIS A 100 -12.98 5.23 -0.75
N ARG A 101 -11.70 5.20 -0.34
CA ARG A 101 -11.10 4.07 0.34
C ARG A 101 -11.70 3.92 1.73
N THR A 102 -11.91 2.67 2.12
CA THR A 102 -12.48 2.23 3.40
C THR A 102 -11.52 1.30 4.11
N LEU A 103 -11.68 1.14 5.43
CA LEU A 103 -10.91 0.18 6.21
C LEU A 103 -11.38 -1.25 5.89
N VAL A 104 -10.45 -2.10 5.44
CA VAL A 104 -10.74 -3.50 5.07
C VAL A 104 -10.23 -4.48 6.11
N ARG A 105 -9.08 -4.17 6.72
CA ARG A 105 -8.42 -5.06 7.68
C ARG A 105 -7.56 -4.27 8.64
N THR A 106 -7.74 -4.53 9.93
CA THR A 106 -6.86 -4.02 10.97
C THR A 106 -5.82 -5.07 11.37
N ILE A 107 -4.57 -4.65 11.47
CA ILE A 107 -3.43 -5.46 11.93
C ILE A 107 -2.87 -4.74 13.15
N GLN A 108 -3.17 -5.29 14.34
CA GLN A 108 -2.60 -4.79 15.58
C GLN A 108 -1.10 -5.05 15.60
N SER A 109 -0.31 -4.04 15.99
CA SER A 109 1.13 -4.25 16.15
C SER A 109 1.43 -5.12 17.38
N VAL A 110 2.45 -5.96 17.28
CA VAL A 110 2.92 -6.82 18.36
C VAL A 110 4.32 -6.40 18.81
N ALA A 111 4.57 -6.44 20.11
CA ALA A 111 5.91 -6.18 20.64
C ALA A 111 6.88 -7.29 20.20
N THR A 112 8.06 -6.90 19.74
CA THR A 112 9.14 -7.80 19.34
C THR A 112 10.50 -7.09 19.55
N SER A 113 11.57 -7.76 19.19
CA SER A 113 12.93 -7.21 19.16
C SER A 113 13.64 -7.56 17.86
N ASP A 114 14.57 -6.71 17.45
CA ASP A 114 15.42 -6.94 16.28
C ASP A 114 16.84 -6.34 16.53
N GLY A 115 17.77 -6.52 15.59
CA GLY A 115 19.16 -6.09 15.76
C GLY A 115 19.83 -6.73 16.97
N ALA A 116 20.50 -5.92 17.79
CA ALA A 116 21.13 -6.37 19.04
C ALA A 116 20.17 -6.29 20.26
N GLY A 117 18.87 -6.52 20.03
CA GLY A 117 17.84 -6.52 21.07
C GLY A 117 17.03 -5.24 21.17
N VAL A 118 17.04 -4.41 20.12
CA VAL A 118 16.25 -3.18 20.04
C VAL A 118 14.77 -3.52 20.14
N LYS A 119 14.06 -2.93 21.11
CA LYS A 119 12.62 -3.17 21.30
C LYS A 119 11.79 -2.35 20.31
N LEU A 120 10.86 -3.01 19.65
CA LEU A 120 9.99 -2.39 18.66
C LEU A 120 8.61 -3.04 18.61
N ARG A 121 7.70 -2.45 17.85
CA ARG A 121 6.38 -3.01 17.53
C ARG A 121 6.27 -3.26 16.04
N ARG A 122 5.95 -4.50 15.66
CA ARG A 122 5.79 -4.91 14.26
C ARG A 122 4.32 -5.01 13.89
N SER A 123 3.92 -4.45 12.74
CA SER A 123 2.54 -4.54 12.22
C SER A 123 2.49 -5.28 10.88
N ILE A 124 2.72 -4.58 9.76
CA ILE A 124 2.94 -5.21 8.45
C ILE A 124 4.16 -6.14 8.58
N GLY A 125 4.05 -7.36 8.04
CA GLY A 125 5.15 -8.32 8.06
C GLY A 125 5.29 -9.15 9.35
N THR A 126 4.37 -9.03 10.32
CA THR A 126 4.28 -9.95 11.48
C THR A 126 4.14 -11.42 11.09
N SER A 127 3.52 -11.67 9.93
CA SER A 127 3.45 -12.97 9.26
C SER A 127 3.40 -12.75 7.75
N PRO A 128 3.62 -13.78 6.92
CA PRO A 128 3.43 -13.67 5.47
C PRO A 128 2.03 -13.15 5.07
N ALA A 129 0.98 -13.52 5.83
CA ALA A 129 -0.39 -13.08 5.57
C ALA A 129 -0.65 -11.61 5.96
N ALA A 130 0.18 -11.04 6.83
CA ALA A 130 0.11 -9.64 7.25
C ALA A 130 0.90 -8.69 6.34
N ARG A 131 1.59 -9.20 5.31
CA ARG A 131 2.21 -8.34 4.28
C ARG A 131 1.14 -7.65 3.44
N LEU A 132 1.55 -6.57 2.78
CA LEU A 132 0.72 -5.82 1.84
C LEU A 132 1.61 -5.34 0.70
N ASP A 133 1.64 -6.08 -0.41
CA ASP A 133 2.44 -5.74 -1.59
C ASP A 133 2.28 -4.26 -2.02
N PRO A 134 3.36 -3.45 -2.12
CA PRO A 134 4.79 -3.81 -2.09
C PRO A 134 5.46 -3.78 -0.70
N PHE A 135 4.73 -3.49 0.36
CA PHE A 135 5.25 -3.41 1.73
C PHE A 135 5.47 -4.79 2.35
N LEU A 136 6.71 -5.03 2.77
CA LEU A 136 7.16 -6.29 3.36
C LEU A 136 7.07 -6.26 4.89
N MET A 137 7.33 -5.10 5.49
CA MET A 137 7.43 -4.92 6.93
C MET A 137 7.21 -3.45 7.32
N LEU A 138 6.55 -3.21 8.44
CA LEU A 138 6.56 -1.93 9.15
C LEU A 138 6.80 -2.17 10.64
N ASP A 139 7.92 -1.65 11.12
CA ASP A 139 8.28 -1.60 12.53
C ASP A 139 8.23 -0.17 13.04
N GLU A 140 7.64 0.02 14.22
CA GLU A 140 7.76 1.22 15.03
C GLU A 140 8.73 0.94 16.17
N PHE A 141 9.90 1.58 16.16
CA PHE A 141 10.76 1.62 17.34
C PHE A 141 10.46 2.90 18.13
N GLY A 142 10.42 2.80 19.46
CA GLY A 142 9.90 3.89 20.30
C GLY A 142 10.03 3.62 21.79
N THR A 143 10.99 4.25 22.45
CA THR A 143 11.21 4.11 23.90
C THR A 143 12.00 5.28 24.48
N ASP A 144 11.76 5.59 25.76
CA ASP A 144 12.51 6.59 26.52
C ASP A 144 13.71 6.00 27.27
N ARG A 145 13.86 4.66 27.23
CA ARG A 145 14.91 3.92 27.95
C ARG A 145 16.05 3.57 27.01
N ALA A 146 17.24 4.11 27.27
CA ALA A 146 18.40 3.90 26.43
C ALA A 146 18.77 2.42 26.28
N GLU A 147 18.64 1.62 27.32
CA GLU A 147 18.92 0.18 27.29
C GLU A 147 18.07 -0.60 26.28
N ASP A 148 16.92 -0.06 25.86
CA ASP A 148 16.04 -0.69 24.89
C ASP A 148 16.45 -0.40 23.43
N TYR A 149 17.35 0.56 23.17
CA TYR A 149 17.79 0.90 21.81
C TYR A 149 19.32 0.94 21.63
N ILE A 150 20.11 1.23 22.66
CA ILE A 150 21.53 1.62 22.55
C ILE A 150 22.43 0.58 21.85
N ALA A 151 22.03 -0.69 21.88
CA ALA A 151 22.75 -1.76 21.18
C ALA A 151 22.62 -1.65 19.65
N GLY A 152 21.58 -0.96 19.16
CA GLY A 152 21.35 -0.66 17.76
C GLY A 152 21.20 -1.89 16.88
N PHE A 153 21.50 -1.68 15.60
CA PHE A 153 21.57 -2.72 14.58
C PHE A 153 23.01 -2.80 14.08
N PRO A 154 23.83 -3.71 14.66
CA PRO A 154 25.19 -3.94 14.19
C PRO A 154 25.22 -4.36 12.72
N THR A 155 26.41 -4.46 12.14
CA THR A 155 26.62 -4.84 10.76
C THR A 155 25.78 -6.06 10.33
N HIS A 156 24.88 -5.85 9.37
CA HIS A 156 23.96 -6.87 8.86
C HIS A 156 23.71 -6.68 7.36
N PRO A 157 23.41 -7.76 6.62
CA PRO A 157 23.16 -7.69 5.18
C PRO A 157 21.69 -7.37 4.86
N HIS A 158 21.42 -6.92 3.63
CA HIS A 158 20.10 -6.93 2.96
C HIS A 158 20.26 -7.21 1.46
N ARG A 159 19.23 -7.82 0.82
CA ARG A 159 19.17 -7.99 -0.64
C ARG A 159 17.72 -8.04 -1.16
N GLY A 160 17.47 -7.36 -2.28
CA GLY A 160 16.27 -7.50 -3.09
C GLY A 160 15.10 -6.59 -2.74
N PHE A 161 15.30 -5.60 -1.86
CA PHE A 161 14.26 -4.65 -1.46
C PHE A 161 14.88 -3.30 -1.03
N GLU A 162 14.06 -2.39 -0.56
CA GLU A 162 14.46 -1.09 -0.02
C GLU A 162 14.09 -1.00 1.47
N THR A 163 14.95 -0.37 2.26
CA THR A 163 14.71 -0.03 3.65
C THR A 163 14.55 1.48 3.79
N VAL A 164 13.53 1.90 4.53
CA VAL A 164 13.30 3.30 4.86
C VAL A 164 13.31 3.45 6.37
N THR A 165 14.28 4.20 6.88
CA THR A 165 14.38 4.56 8.30
C THR A 165 13.92 6.01 8.43
N TYR A 166 12.82 6.25 9.13
CA TYR A 166 12.27 7.60 9.37
C TYR A 166 12.29 7.92 10.86
N MET A 167 13.04 8.94 11.25
CA MET A 167 13.17 9.36 12.65
C MET A 167 12.06 10.33 13.05
N LEU A 168 11.36 10.04 14.13
CA LEU A 168 10.47 10.99 14.80
C LEU A 168 11.21 11.76 15.89
N ASP A 169 12.01 11.06 16.70
CA ASP A 169 12.74 11.60 17.84
C ASP A 169 14.12 10.91 17.94
N GLY A 170 15.16 11.67 18.29
CA GLY A 170 16.50 11.14 18.57
C GLY A 170 17.48 11.16 17.40
N HIS A 171 18.57 10.41 17.54
CA HIS A 171 19.73 10.49 16.65
C HIS A 171 20.40 9.12 16.43
N MET A 172 20.57 8.73 15.17
CA MET A 172 21.16 7.46 14.76
C MET A 172 22.19 7.68 13.65
N ARG A 173 23.34 7.01 13.73
CA ARG A 173 24.34 6.99 12.67
C ARG A 173 24.19 5.71 11.88
N HIS A 174 24.31 5.79 10.57
CA HIS A 174 24.44 4.61 9.73
C HIS A 174 25.77 4.59 8.99
N GLU A 175 26.22 3.39 8.66
CA GLU A 175 27.44 3.15 7.90
C GLU A 175 27.29 1.89 7.06
N ASP A 176 27.71 1.95 5.79
CA ASP A 176 27.68 0.81 4.88
C ASP A 176 29.06 0.44 4.31
N HIS A 177 29.12 -0.74 3.68
CA HIS A 177 30.32 -1.27 3.04
C HIS A 177 30.86 -0.43 1.86
N MET A 178 30.07 0.50 1.31
CA MET A 178 30.50 1.42 0.24
C MET A 178 31.22 2.66 0.82
N GLY A 179 31.29 2.77 2.15
CA GLY A 179 31.89 3.90 2.87
C GLY A 179 30.93 5.06 3.06
N ASN A 180 29.64 4.90 2.76
CA ASN A 180 28.66 5.94 3.07
C ASN A 180 28.46 5.98 4.58
N VAL A 181 28.46 7.19 5.12
CA VAL A 181 28.20 7.48 6.53
C VAL A 181 27.23 8.64 6.57
N GLY A 182 26.17 8.51 7.35
CA GLY A 182 25.23 9.59 7.58
C GLY A 182 24.67 9.59 8.99
N GLU A 183 24.20 10.76 9.39
CA GLU A 183 23.66 11.05 10.70
C GLU A 183 22.17 11.36 10.53
N LEU A 184 21.33 10.48 11.04
CA LEU A 184 19.89 10.53 10.93
C LEU A 184 19.32 11.14 12.22
N THR A 185 19.02 12.44 12.16
CA THR A 185 18.42 13.21 13.25
C THR A 185 16.90 13.25 13.15
N GLU A 186 16.23 13.93 14.09
CA GLU A 186 14.78 14.14 14.10
C GLU A 186 14.23 14.58 12.73
N VAL A 187 13.14 13.94 12.31
CA VAL A 187 12.46 14.11 11.02
C VAL A 187 13.31 13.65 9.82
N GLY A 188 14.57 13.28 10.00
CA GLY A 188 15.42 12.73 8.95
C GLY A 188 14.91 11.40 8.41
N VAL A 189 15.13 11.18 7.11
CA VAL A 189 14.83 9.91 6.43
C VAL A 189 16.09 9.38 5.76
N GLN A 190 16.38 8.11 6.02
CA GLN A 190 17.27 7.30 5.21
C GLN A 190 16.40 6.47 4.25
N TRP A 191 16.65 6.57 2.96
CA TRP A 191 16.06 5.68 1.95
C TRP A 191 17.17 4.88 1.27
N MET A 192 17.27 3.60 1.61
CA MET A 192 18.31 2.71 1.09
C MET A 192 17.69 1.66 0.16
N THR A 193 18.18 1.61 -1.07
CA THR A 193 17.93 0.49 -1.98
C THR A 193 19.01 -0.56 -1.76
N ALA A 194 18.66 -1.74 -1.22
CA ALA A 194 19.62 -2.83 -1.06
C ALA A 194 20.03 -3.47 -2.40
N GLY A 195 19.06 -3.61 -3.32
CA GLY A 195 19.30 -4.18 -4.64
C GLY A 195 20.07 -5.51 -4.57
N HIS A 196 21.15 -5.63 -5.35
CA HIS A 196 22.02 -6.81 -5.40
C HIS A 196 22.69 -7.17 -4.07
N GLY A 197 22.75 -6.27 -3.09
CA GLY A 197 23.41 -6.53 -1.81
C GLY A 197 23.90 -5.25 -1.16
N VAL A 198 23.60 -5.10 0.12
CA VAL A 198 24.22 -4.11 0.99
C VAL A 198 24.55 -4.75 2.33
N ILE A 199 25.67 -4.37 2.91
CA ILE A 199 26.02 -4.66 4.30
C ILE A 199 26.16 -3.30 5.00
N HIS A 200 25.40 -3.10 6.07
CA HIS A 200 25.34 -1.82 6.77
C HIS A 200 25.04 -1.97 8.27
N SER A 201 25.16 -0.88 9.01
CA SER A 201 24.83 -0.78 10.43
C SER A 201 24.04 0.50 10.72
N GLU A 202 23.22 0.47 11.75
CA GLU A 202 22.35 1.56 12.20
C GLU A 202 22.49 1.68 13.73
N MET A 203 23.35 2.59 14.18
CA MET A 203 23.81 2.68 15.56
C MET A 203 23.34 3.99 16.21
N PRO A 204 22.52 3.93 17.28
CA PRO A 204 22.15 5.12 18.05
C PRO A 204 23.37 5.91 18.51
N GLN A 205 23.31 7.24 18.35
CA GLN A 205 24.36 8.15 18.83
C GLN A 205 24.01 8.79 20.17
N GLN A 206 22.72 8.81 20.53
CA GLN A 206 22.28 9.30 21.83
C GLN A 206 22.48 8.26 22.94
N LYS A 207 22.76 8.74 24.15
CA LYS A 207 23.01 7.89 25.34
C LYS A 207 21.85 7.87 26.32
N GLU A 208 20.91 8.80 26.16
CA GLU A 208 19.73 8.97 27.00
C GLU A 208 18.64 9.71 26.20
N GLY A 209 17.40 9.68 26.69
CA GLY A 209 16.26 10.32 26.04
C GLY A 209 15.52 9.42 25.05
N ARG A 210 14.44 9.97 24.49
CA ARG A 210 13.52 9.26 23.61
C ARG A 210 14.17 8.96 22.26
N MET A 211 14.05 7.71 21.80
CA MET A 211 14.29 7.34 20.42
C MET A 211 13.01 6.82 19.82
N ARG A 212 12.59 7.39 18.70
CA ARG A 212 11.40 6.91 17.99
C ARG A 212 11.52 7.07 16.50
N GLY A 213 11.01 6.11 15.77
CA GLY A 213 10.95 6.14 14.33
C GLY A 213 10.32 4.90 13.75
N PHE A 214 10.43 4.79 12.43
CA PHE A 214 9.90 3.67 11.67
C PHE A 214 10.98 3.02 10.85
N GLN A 215 10.95 1.68 10.80
CA GLN A 215 11.61 0.89 9.77
C GLN A 215 10.54 0.35 8.82
N LEU A 216 10.61 0.75 7.56
CA LEU A 216 9.72 0.26 6.51
C LEU A 216 10.52 -0.51 5.46
N TRP A 217 10.05 -1.69 5.08
CA TRP A 217 10.62 -2.44 3.96
C TRP A 217 9.67 -2.41 2.77
N ILE A 218 10.18 -1.95 1.63
CA ILE A 218 9.44 -1.88 0.36
C ILE A 218 10.11 -2.82 -0.64
N ASN A 219 9.35 -3.78 -1.15
CA ASN A 219 9.84 -4.77 -2.11
C ASN A 219 10.26 -4.11 -3.43
N LEU A 220 11.32 -4.63 -4.05
CA LEU A 220 11.67 -4.28 -5.42
C LEU A 220 11.02 -5.27 -6.41
N PRO A 221 10.60 -4.81 -7.60
CA PRO A 221 10.24 -5.68 -8.71
C PRO A 221 11.39 -6.65 -9.04
N ALA A 222 11.06 -7.84 -9.55
CA ALA A 222 12.02 -8.89 -9.87
C ALA A 222 13.18 -8.40 -10.74
N ALA A 223 12.87 -7.57 -11.74
CA ALA A 223 13.85 -6.98 -12.66
C ALA A 223 14.84 -6.01 -11.97
N GLU A 224 14.50 -5.49 -10.80
CA GLU A 224 15.28 -4.50 -10.05
C GLU A 224 15.99 -5.07 -8.83
N LYS A 225 15.69 -6.31 -8.43
CA LYS A 225 16.28 -6.93 -7.23
C LYS A 225 17.80 -7.09 -7.28
N MET A 226 18.40 -7.02 -8.47
CA MET A 226 19.84 -7.11 -8.67
C MET A 226 20.46 -5.80 -9.17
N LYS A 227 19.74 -4.67 -9.09
CA LYS A 227 20.34 -3.35 -9.39
C LYS A 227 21.39 -2.98 -8.34
N PRO A 228 22.34 -2.08 -8.65
CA PRO A 228 23.31 -1.60 -7.67
C PRO A 228 22.62 -1.08 -6.41
N ALA A 229 23.28 -1.25 -5.26
CA ALA A 229 22.82 -0.64 -4.02
C ALA A 229 22.83 0.89 -4.18
N GLY A 230 21.86 1.55 -3.57
CA GLY A 230 21.67 2.99 -3.69
C GLY A 230 21.25 3.58 -2.35
N TYR A 231 21.59 4.84 -2.15
CA TYR A 231 21.41 5.50 -0.88
C TYR A 231 20.94 6.94 -1.05
N LYS A 232 20.01 7.38 -0.21
CA LYS A 232 19.59 8.78 -0.11
C LYS A 232 19.33 9.18 1.34
N ASP A 233 20.19 10.04 1.87
CA ASP A 233 19.94 10.82 3.08
C ASP A 233 19.02 11.98 2.76
N ILE A 234 18.01 12.18 3.59
CA ILE A 234 17.03 13.24 3.45
C ILE A 234 16.95 13.96 4.79
N PRO A 235 17.62 15.11 4.94
CA PRO A 235 17.52 15.89 6.17
C PRO A 235 16.12 16.48 6.32
N ALA A 236 15.74 16.82 7.55
CA ALA A 236 14.44 17.41 7.87
C ALA A 236 14.13 18.66 7.02
N SER A 237 15.15 19.46 6.66
CA SER A 237 15.00 20.65 5.83
C SER A 237 14.57 20.38 4.39
N GLU A 238 14.73 19.14 3.90
CA GLU A 238 14.32 18.72 2.56
C GLU A 238 12.92 18.08 2.53
N ILE A 239 12.31 17.87 3.70
CA ILE A 239 10.97 17.27 3.80
C ILE A 239 9.95 18.41 3.91
N PRO A 240 9.18 18.68 2.86
CA PRO A 240 8.21 19.75 2.90
C PRO A 240 7.06 19.42 3.84
N VAL A 241 6.53 20.45 4.49
CA VAL A 241 5.41 20.38 5.41
C VAL A 241 4.24 21.19 4.86
N ALA A 242 3.13 20.52 4.62
CA ALA A 242 1.87 21.13 4.22
C ALA A 242 1.00 21.39 5.45
N ASN A 243 0.54 22.63 5.63
CA ASN A 243 -0.48 22.93 6.64
C ASN A 243 -1.87 22.62 6.08
N ILE A 244 -2.69 21.95 6.88
CA ILE A 244 -4.09 21.62 6.56
C ILE A 244 -5.00 22.16 7.66
N ASP A 245 -6.32 22.12 7.46
CA ASP A 245 -7.25 22.57 8.51
C ASP A 245 -7.12 21.68 9.76
N GLY A 246 -6.60 22.28 10.83
CA GLY A 246 -6.40 21.63 12.13
C GLY A 246 -5.38 20.50 12.08
N GLY A 247 -4.29 20.68 11.33
CA GLY A 247 -3.21 19.72 11.27
C GLY A 247 -2.08 20.09 10.32
N ARG A 248 -1.14 19.16 10.16
CA ARG A 248 -0.02 19.29 9.22
C ARG A 248 0.40 17.93 8.67
N VAL A 249 1.01 17.94 7.49
CA VAL A 249 1.44 16.74 6.77
C VAL A 249 2.87 16.93 6.30
N LYS A 250 3.77 16.05 6.72
CA LYS A 250 5.11 15.95 6.13
C LYS A 250 5.05 15.01 4.93
N VAL A 251 5.65 15.41 3.81
CA VAL A 251 5.60 14.67 2.55
C VAL A 251 6.96 14.04 2.29
N ILE A 252 7.13 12.77 2.69
CA ILE A 252 8.41 12.03 2.54
C ILE A 252 8.55 11.48 1.12
N ALA A 253 7.48 10.86 0.59
CA ALA A 253 7.44 10.31 -0.76
C ALA A 253 6.10 10.59 -1.44
N GLY A 254 6.13 10.80 -2.77
CA GLY A 254 4.96 11.14 -3.56
C GLY A 254 4.57 12.62 -3.46
N SER A 255 3.38 12.96 -3.94
CA SER A 255 2.88 14.33 -3.99
C SER A 255 1.60 14.50 -3.17
N PHE A 256 1.51 15.59 -2.42
CA PHE A 256 0.34 15.95 -1.60
C PHE A 256 -0.29 17.25 -2.10
N GLY A 257 -1.63 17.32 -2.10
CA GLY A 257 -2.39 18.50 -2.50
C GLY A 257 -3.22 18.31 -3.78
N CYS A 258 -3.59 19.42 -4.41
CA CYS A 258 -4.29 19.44 -5.69
C CYS A 258 -3.39 20.01 -6.79
N GLU A 259 -3.74 19.84 -8.06
CA GLU A 259 -2.91 20.28 -9.21
C GLU A 259 -2.46 21.75 -9.14
N ALA A 260 -3.27 22.63 -8.54
CA ALA A 260 -2.94 24.06 -8.41
C ALA A 260 -2.00 24.37 -7.23
N SER A 261 -1.80 23.45 -6.29
CA SER A 261 -1.01 23.64 -5.06
C SER A 261 -0.40 22.32 -4.59
N GLU A 262 0.23 21.59 -5.52
CA GLU A 262 0.87 20.31 -5.24
C GLU A 262 2.24 20.52 -4.57
N ILE A 263 2.50 19.74 -3.52
CA ILE A 263 3.77 19.70 -2.80
C ILE A 263 4.36 18.30 -2.95
N SER A 264 5.50 18.22 -3.62
CA SER A 264 6.19 16.95 -3.87
C SER A 264 7.23 16.69 -2.77
N GLY A 265 7.24 15.47 -2.24
CA GLY A 265 8.29 15.01 -1.34
C GLY A 265 9.61 14.72 -2.09
N PRO A 266 10.72 14.56 -1.35
CA PRO A 266 12.04 14.31 -1.93
C PRO A 266 12.17 12.95 -2.64
N ILE A 267 11.29 11.99 -2.37
CA ILE A 267 11.25 10.70 -3.06
C ILE A 267 10.18 10.70 -4.15
N GLN A 268 10.63 10.64 -5.41
CA GLN A 268 9.81 10.64 -6.61
C GLN A 268 10.34 9.64 -7.64
N GLY A 269 9.50 9.25 -8.59
CA GLY A 269 9.94 8.52 -9.79
C GLY A 269 10.36 7.06 -9.58
N MET A 270 10.19 6.51 -8.37
CA MET A 270 10.47 5.10 -8.08
C MET A 270 9.42 4.19 -8.75
N THR A 271 9.81 2.97 -9.13
CA THR A 271 8.93 2.02 -9.84
C THR A 271 7.69 1.61 -9.04
N THR A 272 7.81 1.51 -7.71
CA THR A 272 6.70 1.26 -6.80
C THR A 272 5.85 2.50 -6.54
N ALA A 273 6.24 3.67 -7.06
CA ALA A 273 5.57 4.96 -6.88
C ALA A 273 5.10 5.19 -5.43
N PRO A 274 6.01 5.12 -4.44
CA PRO A 274 5.62 5.14 -3.04
C PRO A 274 5.04 6.51 -2.66
N VAL A 275 3.99 6.46 -1.88
CA VAL A 275 3.45 7.58 -1.11
C VAL A 275 3.77 7.31 0.34
N PHE A 276 4.41 8.27 1.00
CA PHE A 276 4.72 8.20 2.43
C PHE A 276 4.51 9.58 3.04
N PHE A 277 3.41 9.73 3.78
CA PHE A 277 3.09 10.95 4.52
C PHE A 277 3.09 10.69 6.02
N ASP A 278 3.60 11.63 6.79
CA ASP A 278 3.46 11.69 8.26
C ASP A 278 2.52 12.85 8.62
N ALA A 279 1.32 12.51 9.10
CA ALA A 279 0.26 13.47 9.38
C ALA A 279 0.00 13.61 10.88
N GLU A 280 -0.26 14.85 11.29
CA GLU A 280 -0.69 15.22 12.63
C GLU A 280 -2.00 15.99 12.50
N LEU A 281 -3.01 15.58 13.27
CA LEU A 281 -4.34 16.17 13.28
C LEU A 281 -4.76 16.53 14.70
N ASP A 282 -5.37 17.70 14.86
CA ASP A 282 -6.11 18.06 16.06
C ASP A 282 -7.36 17.15 16.21
N ALA A 283 -7.90 17.07 17.43
CA ALA A 283 -9.09 16.28 17.71
C ALA A 283 -10.27 16.65 16.81
N GLY A 284 -10.94 15.64 16.24
CA GLY A 284 -12.10 15.81 15.36
C GLY A 284 -11.80 16.35 13.96
N LYS A 285 -10.54 16.64 13.62
CA LYS A 285 -10.16 17.18 12.30
C LYS A 285 -9.92 16.07 11.29
N THR A 286 -10.05 16.43 10.02
CA THR A 286 -10.04 15.47 8.90
C THR A 286 -8.87 15.76 7.97
N PHE A 287 -8.10 14.71 7.69
CA PHE A 287 -7.17 14.61 6.59
C PHE A 287 -7.88 13.98 5.37
N GLU A 288 -7.68 14.56 4.19
CA GLU A 288 -8.12 13.96 2.93
C GLU A 288 -7.04 14.13 1.87
N THR A 289 -6.76 13.06 1.12
CA THR A 289 -5.86 13.11 -0.03
C THR A 289 -6.32 12.19 -1.14
N LYS A 290 -5.91 12.51 -2.37
CA LYS A 290 -5.96 11.57 -3.48
C LYS A 290 -4.84 10.53 -3.35
N LEU A 291 -5.13 9.31 -3.78
CA LEU A 291 -4.14 8.25 -4.00
C LEU A 291 -4.43 7.61 -5.35
N PRO A 292 -3.42 7.12 -6.10
CA PRO A 292 -3.73 6.39 -7.32
C PRO A 292 -4.57 5.15 -6.99
N ALA A 293 -5.67 4.94 -7.73
CA ALA A 293 -6.67 3.92 -7.41
C ALA A 293 -6.11 2.48 -7.37
N THR A 294 -5.02 2.24 -8.10
CA THR A 294 -4.35 0.95 -8.21
C THR A 294 -3.36 0.66 -7.09
N HIS A 295 -3.03 1.64 -6.24
CA HIS A 295 -2.06 1.44 -5.16
C HIS A 295 -2.69 0.64 -4.02
N SER A 296 -1.92 -0.31 -3.50
CA SER A 296 -2.13 -0.82 -2.15
C SER A 296 -1.85 0.30 -1.16
N ALA A 297 -2.69 0.46 -0.14
CA ALA A 297 -2.53 1.53 0.83
C ALA A 297 -2.89 1.06 2.24
N PHE A 298 -2.21 1.63 3.24
CA PHE A 298 -2.53 1.44 4.63
C PHE A 298 -2.17 2.67 5.47
N VAL A 299 -2.84 2.80 6.60
CA VAL A 299 -2.59 3.83 7.62
C VAL A 299 -2.01 3.14 8.84
N TYR A 300 -0.99 3.71 9.48
CA TYR A 300 -0.54 3.26 10.79
C TYR A 300 -0.69 4.41 11.79
N SER A 301 -1.67 4.29 12.70
CA SER A 301 -1.88 5.26 13.78
C SER A 301 -0.88 4.97 14.90
N TYR A 302 0.01 5.91 15.20
CA TYR A 302 1.07 5.70 16.21
C TYR A 302 0.86 6.52 17.48
N GLU A 303 0.03 7.57 17.43
CA GLU A 303 -0.49 8.29 18.58
C GLU A 303 -1.97 8.59 18.37
N GLY A 304 -2.82 8.30 19.35
CA GLY A 304 -4.27 8.49 19.21
C GLY A 304 -4.94 7.48 18.25
N SER A 305 -6.22 7.70 18.00
CA SER A 305 -7.04 6.87 17.10
C SER A 305 -7.67 7.70 16.01
N VAL A 306 -7.99 7.03 14.90
CA VAL A 306 -8.64 7.63 13.73
C VAL A 306 -9.83 6.81 13.26
N CYS A 307 -10.77 7.45 12.59
CA CYS A 307 -11.81 6.82 11.80
C CYS A 307 -11.50 6.99 10.30
N ILE A 308 -11.60 5.92 9.52
CA ILE A 308 -11.30 5.90 8.08
C ILE A 308 -12.59 5.86 7.24
N GLY A 309 -12.78 6.84 6.37
CA GLY A 309 -14.00 6.96 5.56
C GLY A 309 -15.15 7.56 6.35
N GLU A 310 -16.34 6.96 6.27
CA GLU A 310 -17.52 7.40 7.03
C GLU A 310 -17.42 7.02 8.51
N HIS A 311 -17.98 7.84 9.39
CA HIS A 311 -17.97 7.58 10.83
C HIS A 311 -18.79 6.32 11.18
N SER A 312 -18.10 5.27 11.59
CA SER A 312 -18.69 4.03 12.12
C SER A 312 -17.67 3.26 12.95
N GLU A 313 -18.13 2.42 13.89
CA GLU A 313 -17.25 1.58 14.72
C GLU A 313 -16.35 0.64 13.90
N GLN A 314 -16.82 0.21 12.72
CA GLN A 314 -16.08 -0.70 11.83
C GLN A 314 -14.91 0.00 11.13
N ASN A 315 -14.91 1.33 11.12
CA ASN A 315 -13.89 2.16 10.49
C ASN A 315 -12.89 2.74 11.50
N GLU A 316 -13.02 2.36 12.77
CA GLU A 316 -12.13 2.78 13.84
C GLU A 316 -10.78 2.05 13.75
N LEU A 317 -9.70 2.84 13.78
CA LEU A 317 -8.33 2.36 13.86
C LEU A 317 -7.70 2.88 15.15
N ALA A 318 -7.46 1.96 16.08
CA ALA A 318 -6.79 2.25 17.35
C ALA A 318 -5.30 2.61 17.13
N ALA A 319 -4.70 3.24 18.15
CA ALA A 319 -3.27 3.46 18.20
C ALA A 319 -2.48 2.14 18.07
N GLN A 320 -1.25 2.25 17.58
CA GLN A 320 -0.31 1.16 17.37
C GLN A 320 -0.88 0.04 16.48
N SER A 321 -1.67 0.40 15.48
CA SER A 321 -2.31 -0.55 14.55
C SER A 321 -2.23 -0.06 13.12
N ALA A 322 -2.04 -1.00 12.18
CA ALA A 322 -2.12 -0.75 10.75
C ALA A 322 -3.54 -1.04 10.24
N GLY A 323 -4.15 -0.11 9.52
CA GLY A 323 -5.41 -0.28 8.81
C GLY A 323 -5.18 -0.38 7.30
N VAL A 324 -5.39 -1.56 6.72
CA VAL A 324 -5.31 -1.80 5.27
C VAL A 324 -6.56 -1.23 4.60
N LEU A 325 -6.36 -0.48 3.53
CA LEU A 325 -7.40 0.25 2.82
C LEU A 325 -7.87 -0.50 1.57
N SER A 326 -9.15 -0.35 1.22
CA SER A 326 -9.68 -0.79 -0.08
C SER A 326 -9.09 0.02 -1.24
N PRO A 327 -9.20 -0.46 -2.49
CA PRO A 327 -8.93 0.35 -3.67
C PRO A 327 -9.84 1.57 -3.73
N GLY A 328 -9.33 2.67 -4.28
CA GLY A 328 -10.07 3.93 -4.39
C GLY A 328 -9.15 5.11 -4.68
N ASP A 329 -9.71 6.20 -5.20
CA ASP A 329 -8.95 7.37 -5.62
C ASP A 329 -8.75 8.41 -4.50
N ARG A 330 -9.45 8.27 -3.38
CA ARG A 330 -9.37 9.17 -2.22
C ARG A 330 -9.38 8.41 -0.91
N VAL A 331 -8.66 8.92 0.08
CA VAL A 331 -8.77 8.47 1.46
C VAL A 331 -9.14 9.65 2.35
N ARG A 332 -10.08 9.41 3.27
CA ARG A 332 -10.52 10.35 4.30
C ARG A 332 -10.23 9.74 5.67
N ILE A 333 -9.54 10.48 6.53
CA ILE A 333 -9.13 10.04 7.85
C ILE A 333 -9.47 11.14 8.84
N THR A 334 -10.29 10.85 9.84
CA THR A 334 -10.68 11.80 10.88
C THR A 334 -10.05 11.39 12.21
N ALA A 335 -9.38 12.33 12.88
CA ALA A 335 -8.93 12.11 14.25
C ALA A 335 -10.14 12.04 15.19
N ASN A 336 -10.12 11.11 16.15
CA ASN A 336 -11.20 10.96 17.11
C ASN A 336 -11.14 12.04 18.22
N ALA A 337 -11.39 11.66 19.47
CA ALA A 337 -11.54 12.59 20.59
C ALA A 337 -10.25 13.29 21.05
N VAL A 338 -9.08 12.90 20.53
CA VAL A 338 -7.78 13.43 20.93
C VAL A 338 -6.95 13.79 19.68
N PRO A 339 -5.94 14.68 19.81
CA PRO A 339 -4.96 14.85 18.76
C PRO A 339 -4.29 13.53 18.41
N THR A 340 -4.09 13.28 17.12
CA THR A 340 -3.66 11.99 16.59
C THR A 340 -2.56 12.18 15.56
N ARG A 341 -1.61 11.26 15.55
CA ARG A 341 -0.55 11.18 14.54
C ARG A 341 -0.51 9.81 13.89
N PHE A 342 -0.40 9.80 12.57
CA PHE A 342 -0.37 8.58 11.78
C PHE A 342 0.50 8.75 10.55
N VAL A 343 1.01 7.63 10.03
CA VAL A 343 1.60 7.58 8.70
C VAL A 343 0.62 7.00 7.70
N LEU A 344 0.55 7.60 6.51
CA LEU A 344 -0.16 7.05 5.36
C LEU A 344 0.86 6.54 4.34
N LEU A 345 0.74 5.27 3.99
CA LEU A 345 1.65 4.58 3.09
C LEU A 345 0.85 3.99 1.92
N ALA A 346 1.28 4.25 0.69
CA ALA A 346 0.72 3.62 -0.49
C ALA A 346 1.79 3.30 -1.53
N GLY A 347 1.59 2.26 -2.33
CA GLY A 347 2.54 1.83 -3.34
C GLY A 347 1.88 0.96 -4.40
N LYS A 348 2.41 1.01 -5.61
CA LYS A 348 1.99 0.15 -6.72
C LYS A 348 2.31 -1.31 -6.35
N PRO A 349 1.31 -2.22 -6.29
CA PRO A 349 1.57 -3.63 -6.05
C PRO A 349 2.38 -4.22 -7.21
N LEU A 350 3.31 -5.11 -6.90
CA LEU A 350 4.17 -5.80 -7.85
C LEU A 350 3.46 -6.99 -8.49
N ASN A 351 2.59 -7.67 -7.74
CA ASN A 351 1.93 -8.92 -8.12
C ASN A 351 2.93 -10.03 -8.51
N GLU A 352 4.06 -10.08 -7.81
CA GLU A 352 5.12 -11.05 -8.01
C GLU A 352 5.29 -11.96 -6.79
N PRO A 353 5.84 -13.18 -6.97
CA PRO A 353 6.16 -14.05 -5.84
C PRO A 353 7.14 -13.39 -4.86
N VAL A 354 6.92 -13.62 -3.56
CA VAL A 354 7.79 -13.12 -2.49
C VAL A 354 8.31 -14.31 -1.68
N VAL A 355 9.60 -14.61 -1.79
CA VAL A 355 10.31 -15.58 -0.97
C VAL A 355 11.26 -14.81 -0.06
N GLN A 356 11.05 -14.91 1.25
CA GLN A 356 11.88 -14.25 2.25
C GLN A 356 12.59 -15.27 3.12
N HIS A 357 13.87 -15.02 3.41
CA HIS A 357 14.62 -15.71 4.45
C HIS A 357 15.50 -14.70 5.19
N GLY A 358 15.04 -14.29 6.37
CA GLY A 358 15.70 -13.24 7.16
C GLY A 358 15.87 -11.95 6.36
N PRO A 359 17.11 -11.47 6.14
CA PRO A 359 17.43 -10.23 5.44
C PRO A 359 17.39 -10.30 3.90
N PHE A 360 17.01 -11.44 3.33
CA PHE A 360 16.97 -11.63 1.88
C PHE A 360 15.53 -11.81 1.41
N VAL A 361 15.11 -11.01 0.43
CA VAL A 361 13.77 -11.08 -0.17
C VAL A 361 13.87 -11.15 -1.68
N MET A 362 13.65 -12.34 -2.23
CA MET A 362 13.75 -12.65 -3.65
C MET A 362 12.44 -13.20 -4.19
N ASN A 363 12.37 -13.59 -5.47
CA ASN A 363 11.17 -14.16 -6.07
C ASN A 363 11.16 -15.70 -6.06
N THR A 364 12.32 -16.36 -5.96
CA THR A 364 12.41 -17.83 -5.92
C THR A 364 13.28 -18.34 -4.77
N ARG A 365 13.15 -19.64 -4.48
CA ARG A 365 13.94 -20.30 -3.42
C ARG A 365 15.42 -20.37 -3.80
N GLU A 366 15.72 -20.62 -5.06
CA GLU A 366 17.08 -20.71 -5.61
C GLU A 366 17.79 -19.35 -5.48
N GLN A 367 17.09 -18.24 -5.72
CA GLN A 367 17.64 -16.90 -5.52
C GLN A 367 17.98 -16.61 -4.04
N ILE A 368 17.17 -17.13 -3.11
CA ILE A 368 17.47 -17.04 -1.67
C ILE A 368 18.69 -17.87 -1.31
N GLU A 369 18.80 -19.10 -1.82
CA GLU A 369 19.95 -19.96 -1.59
C GLU A 369 21.23 -19.32 -2.14
N GLN A 370 21.16 -18.69 -3.32
CA GLN A 370 22.27 -17.92 -3.87
C GLN A 370 22.63 -16.72 -2.98
N ALA A 371 21.67 -15.96 -2.46
CA ALA A 371 21.94 -14.84 -1.56
C ALA A 371 22.66 -15.27 -0.27
N ILE A 372 22.27 -16.42 0.29
CA ILE A 372 22.92 -17.00 1.46
C ILE A 372 24.35 -17.43 1.12
N LEU A 373 24.57 -18.05 -0.04
CA LEU A 373 25.90 -18.46 -0.51
C LEU A 373 26.80 -17.25 -0.73
N ASP A 374 26.30 -16.19 -1.39
CA ASP A 374 27.06 -14.98 -1.64
C ASP A 374 27.48 -14.30 -0.34
N TYR A 375 26.60 -14.24 0.66
CA TYR A 375 26.94 -13.69 1.97
C TYR A 375 28.00 -14.54 2.68
N LYS A 376 27.84 -15.87 2.70
CA LYS A 376 28.81 -16.78 3.34
C LYS A 376 30.19 -16.74 2.69
N ASN A 377 30.25 -16.53 1.38
CA ASN A 377 31.49 -16.48 0.61
C ASN A 377 32.11 -15.08 0.58
N GLY A 378 31.47 -14.07 1.19
CA GLY A 378 31.94 -12.68 1.16
C GLY A 378 31.79 -12.00 -0.21
N THR A 379 30.94 -12.54 -1.09
CA THR A 379 30.70 -12.02 -2.45
C THR A 379 29.36 -11.30 -2.60
N LEU A 380 28.57 -11.16 -1.53
CA LEU A 380 27.27 -10.45 -1.52
C LEU A 380 27.36 -9.04 -2.11
N VAL A 381 28.46 -8.36 -1.79
CA VAL A 381 28.74 -6.96 -2.16
C VAL A 381 29.94 -6.83 -3.12
N ALA A 382 30.35 -7.94 -3.74
CA ALA A 382 31.42 -7.90 -4.73
C ALA A 382 30.89 -7.27 -6.03
N ALA A 383 31.67 -6.34 -6.60
CA ALA A 383 31.36 -5.56 -7.79
C ALA A 383 31.23 -6.41 -9.07
#